data_AF-W6Y9G3-F1
#
_entry.id   AF-W6Y9G3-F1
#
_cell.length_a   1.000
_cell.length_b   1.000
_cell.length_c   1.000
_cell.angle_alpha   90.00
_cell.angle_beta   90.00
_cell.angle_gamma   90.00
#
_symmetry.space_group_name_H-M   'P 1'
#
loop_
_entity.id
_entity.type
_entity.pdbx_description
1 polymer ?
#
loop_
_entity_poly.entity_id
_entity_poly.type
_entity_poly.pdbx_seq_one_letter_code
_entity_poly.pdbx_strand_id
1 'polypeptide(L)'
;MPPKGRTPRAATKSQQSTLAFHGSTNKVTKSGVKAQAAKKSNVEKKLKEATPEILETLGVGPTTTEVAIIEQTEQEVEAQRVERSPEEEQARRMSDGFVKRYWAEKEKQRRAGRVHQEELSLHDKVLREFDMSAHYGPCTGIARLKRWKRAQRLGLDPPVEVLAVLLKEQEGSAGKSVSVQRSIVDEILNIKAEVDV
;
A
#
# COMPACT_ATOMS: atom_id res chain seq x y z
N MET A 1 -46.23 -35.73 -34.90
CA MET A 1 -45.21 -35.72 -35.98
C MET A 1 -43.92 -35.13 -35.42
N PRO A 2 -42.78 -35.84 -35.45
CA PRO A 2 -41.52 -35.29 -34.93
C PRO A 2 -40.87 -34.31 -35.94
N PRO A 3 -40.19 -33.25 -35.49
CA PRO A 3 -39.54 -32.30 -36.39
C PRO A 3 -38.30 -32.89 -37.07
N LYS A 4 -38.15 -32.51 -38.34
CA LYS A 4 -37.13 -32.97 -39.30
C LYS A 4 -35.73 -32.52 -38.87
N GLY A 5 -34.79 -33.46 -38.72
CA GLY A 5 -33.40 -33.21 -38.33
C GLY A 5 -32.64 -32.33 -39.33
N ARG A 6 -31.89 -31.34 -38.83
CA ARG A 6 -30.96 -30.53 -39.64
C ARG A 6 -29.73 -31.38 -39.99
N THR A 7 -29.36 -31.41 -41.27
CA THR A 7 -28.12 -32.00 -41.77
C THR A 7 -26.90 -31.27 -41.18
N PRO A 8 -25.79 -31.96 -40.87
CA PRO A 8 -24.61 -31.32 -40.30
C PRO A 8 -23.97 -30.37 -41.33
N ARG A 9 -23.81 -29.10 -40.94
CA ARG A 9 -23.03 -28.11 -41.68
C ARG A 9 -21.55 -28.43 -41.49
N ALA A 10 -20.78 -28.47 -42.58
CA ALA A 10 -19.34 -28.70 -42.55
C ALA A 10 -18.65 -27.69 -41.60
N ALA A 11 -17.87 -28.21 -40.65
CA ALA A 11 -17.17 -27.41 -39.65
C ALA A 11 -16.09 -26.55 -40.33
N THR A 12 -16.27 -25.23 -40.28
CA THR A 12 -15.21 -24.28 -40.59
C THR A 12 -14.15 -24.38 -39.50
N LYS A 13 -12.94 -24.83 -39.87
CA LYS A 13 -11.79 -24.95 -38.94
C LYS A 13 -11.54 -23.61 -38.25
N SER A 14 -11.67 -23.56 -36.93
CA SER A 14 -11.37 -22.38 -36.13
C SER A 14 -9.87 -22.10 -36.17
N GLN A 15 -9.49 -20.92 -36.65
CA GLN A 15 -8.12 -20.40 -36.65
C GLN A 15 -7.70 -19.90 -35.25
N GLN A 16 -7.95 -20.70 -34.20
CA GLN A 16 -7.38 -20.38 -32.89
C GLN A 16 -6.08 -21.15 -32.70
N SER A 17 -4.99 -20.41 -32.53
CA SER A 17 -3.69 -20.98 -32.18
C SER A 17 -3.76 -21.59 -30.78
N THR A 18 -3.55 -22.91 -30.69
CA THR A 18 -3.36 -23.59 -29.41
C THR A 18 -2.00 -23.18 -28.84
N LEU A 19 -1.99 -22.44 -27.74
CA LEU A 19 -0.75 -22.09 -27.03
C LEU A 19 -0.17 -23.37 -26.41
N ALA A 20 0.97 -23.83 -26.92
CA ALA A 20 1.68 -24.99 -26.40
C ALA A 20 2.63 -24.57 -25.27
N PHE A 21 2.35 -25.02 -24.04
CA PHE A 21 3.21 -24.79 -22.87
C PHE A 21 4.30 -25.86 -22.68
N HIS A 22 4.42 -26.80 -23.62
CA HIS A 22 5.31 -27.95 -23.50
C HIS A 22 6.48 -27.78 -24.47
N GLY A 23 7.53 -27.12 -24.00
CA GLY A 23 8.79 -26.93 -24.71
C GLY A 23 9.85 -26.44 -23.73
N SER A 24 11.08 -26.97 -23.81
CA SER A 24 12.17 -26.69 -22.88
C SER A 24 12.58 -25.20 -22.81
N THR A 25 12.06 -24.39 -23.72
CA THR A 25 12.24 -22.94 -23.83
C THR A 25 11.30 -22.12 -22.96
N ASN A 26 10.23 -22.71 -22.40
CA ASN A 26 9.27 -22.03 -21.51
C ASN A 26 9.63 -22.18 -20.03
N LYS A 27 10.92 -22.16 -19.70
CA LYS A 27 11.38 -22.09 -18.30
C LYS A 27 11.37 -20.62 -17.87
N VAL A 28 10.44 -20.25 -16.99
CA VAL A 28 10.39 -18.92 -16.35
C VAL A 28 11.67 -18.71 -15.56
N THR A 29 12.67 -18.08 -16.17
CA THR A 29 13.89 -17.68 -15.46
C THR A 29 13.65 -16.31 -14.84
N LYS A 30 13.72 -16.26 -13.50
CA LYS A 30 13.90 -15.03 -12.71
C LYS A 30 14.90 -14.10 -13.41
N SER A 31 14.58 -12.82 -13.52
CA SER A 31 15.41 -11.78 -14.14
C SER A 31 16.77 -11.70 -13.44
N GLY A 32 17.74 -12.47 -13.93
CA GLY A 32 19.15 -12.37 -13.60
C GLY A 32 19.89 -11.82 -14.81
N VAL A 33 20.51 -10.65 -14.64
CA VAL A 33 21.32 -9.95 -15.63
C VAL A 33 22.35 -10.93 -16.24
N LYS A 34 22.22 -11.23 -17.54
CA LYS A 34 23.28 -11.92 -18.29
C LYS A 34 24.21 -10.87 -18.90
N ALA A 35 25.41 -10.76 -18.32
CA ALA A 35 26.53 -10.06 -18.96
C ALA A 35 27.05 -10.89 -20.14
N GLN A 36 27.24 -10.25 -21.29
CA GLN A 36 27.84 -10.84 -22.48
C GLN A 36 29.36 -10.91 -22.34
N ALA A 37 29.94 -11.98 -22.87
CA ALA A 37 31.35 -12.32 -22.82
C ALA A 37 32.19 -11.46 -23.79
N ALA A 38 33.35 -10.98 -23.33
CA ALA A 38 34.51 -10.73 -24.18
C ALA A 38 35.84 -10.70 -23.39
N LYS A 39 36.69 -11.70 -23.69
CA LYS A 39 38.17 -11.68 -23.75
C LYS A 39 39.03 -11.59 -22.46
N LYS A 40 39.45 -12.79 -22.02
CA LYS A 40 40.79 -13.27 -21.57
C LYS A 40 41.83 -12.24 -21.06
N SER A 41 42.24 -12.42 -19.79
CA SER A 41 43.66 -12.67 -19.43
C SER A 41 43.80 -13.25 -18.01
N ASN A 42 44.26 -14.50 -17.96
CA ASN A 42 45.24 -15.10 -17.05
C ASN A 42 45.35 -14.57 -15.59
N VAL A 43 44.99 -15.40 -14.61
CA VAL A 43 45.92 -16.14 -13.71
C VAL A 43 45.10 -16.75 -12.57
N GLU A 44 45.30 -18.05 -12.37
CA GLU A 44 44.60 -18.92 -11.44
C GLU A 44 45.06 -18.80 -9.97
N LYS A 45 44.29 -19.48 -9.09
CA LYS A 45 44.59 -19.98 -7.73
C LYS A 45 44.34 -18.96 -6.62
N LYS A 46 43.46 -19.20 -5.64
CA LYS A 46 43.32 -20.41 -4.80
C LYS A 46 41.94 -20.38 -4.06
N LEU A 47 41.05 -21.37 -4.27
CA LEU A 47 40.52 -22.33 -3.27
C LEU A 47 40.19 -21.68 -1.89
N LYS A 48 38.91 -21.41 -1.59
CA LYS A 48 37.91 -22.29 -0.95
C LYS A 48 38.00 -22.33 0.59
N GLU A 49 36.83 -22.11 1.21
CA GLU A 49 36.34 -22.70 2.48
C GLU A 49 36.59 -21.92 3.80
N ALA A 50 35.53 -21.29 4.32
CA ALA A 50 35.11 -21.32 5.73
C ALA A 50 33.80 -20.52 5.92
N THR A 51 32.78 -21.17 6.47
CA THR A 51 31.52 -20.63 7.03
C THR A 51 31.76 -19.92 8.38
N PRO A 52 30.76 -19.20 8.95
CA PRO A 52 30.93 -17.87 9.54
C PRO A 52 31.36 -17.90 11.02
N GLU A 53 32.28 -17.01 11.38
CA GLU A 53 32.58 -16.68 12.77
C GLU A 53 32.10 -15.27 13.10
N ILE A 54 31.20 -15.23 14.08
CA ILE A 54 30.78 -14.05 14.81
C ILE A 54 32.00 -13.57 15.61
N LEU A 55 32.47 -12.35 15.34
CA LEU A 55 33.30 -11.62 16.30
C LEU A 55 32.92 -10.14 16.28
N GLU A 56 32.47 -9.67 17.44
CA GLU A 56 32.19 -8.28 17.76
C GLU A 56 33.41 -7.40 17.43
N THR A 57 33.18 -6.37 16.63
CA THR A 57 34.09 -5.22 16.55
C THR A 57 33.36 -3.99 17.07
N LEU A 58 33.53 -3.74 18.36
CA LEU A 58 33.38 -2.43 18.97
C LEU A 58 34.42 -1.48 18.37
N GLY A 59 33.96 -0.34 17.84
CA GLY A 59 34.73 0.89 17.74
C GLY A 59 35.58 1.09 16.49
N VAL A 60 34.95 1.45 15.37
CA VAL A 60 35.56 2.32 14.36
C VAL A 60 34.51 3.36 13.99
N GLY A 61 34.90 4.65 14.03
CA GLY A 61 34.04 5.75 13.63
C GLY A 61 33.49 5.55 12.21
N PRO A 62 32.37 6.19 11.88
CA PRO A 62 31.64 5.91 10.65
C PRO A 62 32.53 6.15 9.43
N THR A 63 32.53 5.18 8.53
CA THR A 63 33.24 5.26 7.24
C THR A 63 32.67 6.45 6.44
N THR A 64 33.48 7.17 5.66
CA THR A 64 33.04 8.39 4.94
C THR A 64 31.77 8.21 4.10
N THR A 65 31.52 6.99 3.61
CA THR A 65 30.32 6.62 2.86
C THR A 65 29.09 6.41 3.74
N GLU A 66 29.26 5.93 4.97
CA GLU A 66 28.16 5.73 5.92
C GLU A 66 27.69 7.06 6.51
N VAL A 67 28.61 8.00 6.74
CA VAL A 67 28.26 9.38 7.15
C VAL A 67 27.41 10.07 6.07
N ALA A 68 27.78 9.97 4.80
CA ALA A 68 27.04 10.57 3.69
C ALA A 68 25.63 9.98 3.52
N ILE A 69 25.48 8.67 3.76
CA ILE A 69 24.17 7.99 3.70
C ILE A 69 23.29 8.43 4.88
N ILE A 70 23.84 8.50 6.09
CA ILE A 70 23.13 8.97 7.28
C ILE A 70 22.67 10.42 7.08
N GLU A 71 23.56 11.29 6.61
CA GLU A 71 23.28 12.70 6.36
C GLU A 71 22.21 12.87 5.26
N GLN A 72 22.24 12.07 4.18
CA GLN A 72 21.17 12.04 3.18
C GLN A 72 19.83 11.57 3.76
N THR A 73 19.82 10.51 4.57
CA THR A 73 18.58 10.00 5.17
C THR A 73 18.01 10.96 6.21
N GLU A 74 18.85 11.62 7.00
CA GLU A 74 18.45 12.66 7.94
C GLU A 74 17.90 13.88 7.20
N GLN A 75 18.52 14.28 6.08
CA GLN A 75 18.00 15.35 5.22
C GLN A 75 16.66 14.97 4.56
N GLU A 76 16.46 13.72 4.15
CA GLU A 76 15.17 13.26 3.60
C GLU A 76 14.07 13.15 4.68
N VAL A 77 14.42 12.70 5.89
CA VAL A 77 13.49 12.61 7.02
C VAL A 77 13.16 14.00 7.55
N GLU A 78 14.13 14.92 7.59
CA GLU A 78 13.92 16.31 7.97
C GLU A 78 13.14 17.06 6.89
N ALA A 79 13.42 16.85 5.60
CA ALA A 79 12.56 17.35 4.52
C ALA A 79 11.12 16.85 4.65
N GLN A 80 10.92 15.57 5.04
CA GLN A 80 9.58 15.03 5.31
C GLN A 80 8.94 15.57 6.61
N ARG A 81 9.73 16.09 7.56
CA ARG A 81 9.26 16.72 8.82
C ARG A 81 8.98 18.21 8.68
N VAL A 82 9.79 18.91 7.89
CA VAL A 82 9.72 20.36 7.62
C VAL A 82 8.54 20.69 6.71
N GLU A 83 8.09 19.73 5.89
CA GLU A 83 6.74 19.73 5.32
C GLU A 83 5.70 19.46 6.43
N ARG A 84 5.60 20.36 7.43
CA ARG A 84 4.31 20.65 8.05
C ARG A 84 3.44 21.16 6.91
N SER A 85 2.85 20.19 6.22
CA SER A 85 2.02 20.41 5.06
C SER A 85 1.00 21.49 5.43
N PRO A 86 0.80 22.54 4.63
CA PRO A 86 -0.19 23.57 4.93
C PRO A 86 -1.58 22.96 5.22
N GLU A 87 -1.84 21.77 4.67
CA GLU A 87 -3.02 20.95 4.91
C GLU A 87 -3.09 20.35 6.32
N GLU A 88 -1.96 20.00 6.94
CA GLU A 88 -1.93 19.55 8.36
C GLU A 88 -2.26 20.71 9.30
N GLU A 89 -1.75 21.91 9.01
CA GLU A 89 -2.09 23.10 9.79
C GLU A 89 -3.55 23.52 9.58
N GLN A 90 -4.04 23.45 8.33
CA GLN A 90 -5.44 23.62 8.02
C GLN A 90 -6.29 22.60 8.80
N ALA A 91 -5.93 21.32 8.76
CA ALA A 91 -6.66 20.26 9.44
C ALA A 91 -6.73 20.46 10.96
N ARG A 92 -5.65 20.92 11.61
CA ARG A 92 -5.67 21.27 13.05
C ARG A 92 -6.54 22.48 13.36
N ARG A 93 -6.60 23.45 12.44
CA ARG A 93 -7.45 24.64 12.59
C ARG A 93 -8.92 24.35 12.35
N MET A 94 -9.25 23.28 11.61
CA MET A 94 -10.63 22.94 11.28
C MET A 94 -11.43 22.56 12.53
N SER A 95 -12.60 23.17 12.66
CA SER A 95 -13.52 22.84 13.75
C SER A 95 -14.38 21.63 13.42
N ASP A 96 -14.90 20.96 14.44
CA ASP A 96 -15.83 19.83 14.32
C ASP A 96 -17.07 20.15 13.48
N GLY A 97 -17.47 21.42 13.42
CA GLY A 97 -18.58 21.88 12.59
C GLY A 97 -18.33 21.65 11.10
N PHE A 98 -17.09 21.78 10.63
CA PHE A 98 -16.75 21.48 9.24
C PHE A 98 -16.88 19.99 8.93
N VAL A 99 -16.38 19.12 9.81
CA VAL A 99 -16.50 17.66 9.66
C VAL A 99 -17.97 17.23 9.62
N LYS A 100 -18.82 17.84 10.46
CA LYS A 100 -20.28 17.62 10.44
C LYS A 100 -20.92 18.02 9.11
N ARG A 101 -20.56 19.18 8.56
CA ARG A 101 -21.07 19.65 7.26
C ARG A 101 -20.63 18.73 6.12
N TYR A 102 -19.37 18.33 6.11
CA TYR A 102 -18.83 17.39 5.14
C TYR A 102 -19.60 16.06 5.16
N TRP A 103 -19.85 15.49 6.34
CA TRP A 103 -20.61 14.25 6.45
C TRP A 103 -22.07 14.41 6.01
N ALA A 104 -22.73 15.51 6.39
CA ALA A 104 -24.09 15.79 5.97
C ALA A 104 -24.23 15.91 4.45
N GLU A 105 -23.25 16.54 3.77
CA GLU A 105 -23.22 16.62 2.31
C GLU A 105 -23.05 15.24 1.66
N LYS A 106 -22.19 14.39 2.25
CA LYS A 106 -22.03 12.99 1.80
C LYS A 106 -23.30 12.16 1.98
N GLU A 107 -24.04 12.36 3.07
CA GLU A 107 -25.33 11.69 3.28
C GLU A 107 -26.39 12.16 2.30
N LYS A 108 -26.44 13.47 2.01
CA LYS A 108 -27.37 14.06 1.03
C LYS A 108 -27.15 13.52 -0.40
N GLN A 109 -25.91 13.16 -0.76
CA GLN A 109 -25.60 12.55 -2.05
C GLN A 109 -26.19 11.14 -2.22
N ARG A 110 -26.58 10.47 -1.11
CA ARG A 110 -27.13 9.12 -1.16
C ARG A 110 -28.64 9.15 -1.41
N ARG A 111 -29.11 8.20 -2.22
CA ARG A 111 -30.55 7.98 -2.45
C ARG A 111 -31.25 7.27 -1.28
N ALA A 112 -30.51 6.51 -0.48
CA ALA A 112 -31.03 5.74 0.65
C ALA A 112 -30.17 5.97 1.89
N GLY A 113 -30.82 5.92 3.05
CA GLY A 113 -30.18 6.01 4.36
C GLY A 113 -29.14 4.90 4.56
N ARG A 114 -28.16 5.17 5.43
CA ARG A 114 -27.18 4.17 5.84
C ARG A 114 -27.81 3.27 6.91
N VAL A 115 -27.51 1.98 6.85
CA VAL A 115 -28.02 0.96 7.79
C VAL A 115 -26.91 0.54 8.75
N HIS A 116 -27.28 0.13 9.96
CA HIS A 116 -26.36 -0.37 11.00
C HIS A 116 -25.25 0.63 11.37
N GLN A 117 -25.64 1.89 11.54
CA GLN A 117 -24.71 2.98 11.88
C GLN A 117 -25.10 3.72 13.17
N GLU A 118 -26.02 3.17 13.96
CA GLU A 118 -26.46 3.78 15.22
C GLU A 118 -25.31 3.88 16.24
N GLU A 119 -24.44 2.87 16.29
CA GLU A 119 -23.35 2.78 17.26
C GLU A 119 -22.05 3.50 16.84
N LEU A 120 -21.97 3.96 15.58
CA LEU A 120 -20.75 4.56 15.06
C LEU A 120 -20.68 6.05 15.40
N SER A 121 -19.50 6.48 15.85
CA SER A 121 -19.18 7.91 15.97
C SER A 121 -19.15 8.58 14.59
N LEU A 122 -19.29 9.92 14.56
CA LEU A 122 -19.18 10.69 13.33
C LEU A 122 -17.79 10.53 12.69
N HIS A 123 -16.75 10.49 13.52
CA HIS A 123 -15.38 10.30 13.07
C HIS A 123 -15.21 8.93 12.40
N ASP A 124 -15.72 7.86 13.01
CA ASP A 124 -15.68 6.52 12.41
C ASP A 124 -16.40 6.46 11.08
N LYS A 125 -17.54 7.14 10.95
CA LYS A 125 -18.30 7.21 9.69
C LYS A 125 -17.46 7.83 8.58
N VAL A 126 -16.79 8.95 8.87
CA VAL A 126 -15.89 9.64 7.93
C VAL A 126 -14.69 8.74 7.55
N LEU A 127 -14.04 8.13 8.53
CA LEU A 127 -12.87 7.26 8.29
C LEU A 127 -13.24 6.00 7.50
N ARG A 128 -14.39 5.36 7.79
CA ARG A 128 -14.88 4.20 7.04
C ARG A 128 -15.20 4.54 5.60
N GLU A 129 -15.82 5.69 5.35
CA GLU A 129 -16.08 6.14 3.98
C GLU A 129 -14.77 6.36 3.21
N PHE A 130 -13.75 6.94 3.86
CA PHE A 130 -12.42 7.07 3.28
C PHE A 130 -11.81 5.70 2.96
N ASP A 131 -11.86 4.74 3.88
CA ASP A 131 -11.35 3.38 3.70
C ASP A 131 -12.00 2.64 2.52
N MET A 132 -13.30 2.86 2.30
CA MET A 132 -14.07 2.25 1.20
C MET A 132 -13.88 2.95 -0.16
N SER A 133 -13.33 4.16 -0.18
CA SER A 133 -13.06 4.88 -1.43
C SER A 133 -11.82 4.32 -2.12
N ALA A 134 -11.98 3.66 -3.26
CA ALA A 134 -10.84 3.15 -4.05
C ALA A 134 -10.00 4.27 -4.71
N HIS A 135 -10.50 5.51 -4.76
CA HIS A 135 -9.87 6.62 -5.45
C HIS A 135 -8.46 6.93 -4.91
N TYR A 136 -8.27 6.83 -3.59
CA TYR A 136 -7.02 7.16 -2.90
C TYR A 136 -6.03 5.97 -2.80
N GLY A 137 -6.29 4.90 -3.56
CA GLY A 137 -5.52 3.66 -3.56
C GLY A 137 -5.87 2.71 -2.41
N PRO A 138 -5.14 1.58 -2.27
CA PRO A 138 -5.47 0.53 -1.30
C PRO A 138 -5.36 1.03 0.14
N CYS A 139 -6.29 0.57 0.99
CA CYS A 139 -6.38 0.88 2.43
C CYS A 139 -5.85 -0.24 3.34
N THR A 140 -5.49 -1.39 2.78
CA THR A 140 -4.96 -2.55 3.50
C THR A 140 -3.44 -2.47 3.64
N GLY A 141 -2.91 -2.97 4.75
CA GLY A 141 -1.47 -3.02 5.03
C GLY A 141 -0.76 -1.66 5.21
N ILE A 142 -1.50 -0.55 5.28
CA ILE A 142 -0.93 0.80 5.49
C ILE A 142 -1.78 1.61 6.47
N ALA A 143 -1.14 2.53 7.18
CA ALA A 143 -1.83 3.49 8.04
C ALA A 143 -2.68 4.48 7.23
N ARG A 144 -3.86 4.87 7.73
CA ARG A 144 -4.75 5.88 7.13
C ARG A 144 -4.02 7.19 6.84
N LEU A 145 -3.18 7.66 7.75
CA LEU A 145 -2.40 8.90 7.57
C LEU A 145 -1.37 8.76 6.42
N LYS A 146 -0.67 7.62 6.32
CA LYS A 146 0.23 7.33 5.20
C LYS A 146 -0.52 7.28 3.87
N ARG A 147 -1.71 6.68 3.86
CA ARG A 147 -2.58 6.62 2.67
C ARG A 147 -3.02 8.01 2.23
N TRP A 148 -3.43 8.86 3.17
CA TRP A 148 -3.83 10.24 2.90
C TRP A 148 -2.67 11.05 2.30
N LYS A 149 -1.48 11.03 2.93
CA LYS A 149 -0.29 11.72 2.42
C LYS A 149 0.13 11.23 1.03
N ARG A 150 0.02 9.92 0.78
CA ARG A 150 0.28 9.35 -0.55
C ARG A 150 -0.71 9.89 -1.59
N ALA A 151 -2.00 9.98 -1.25
CA ALA A 151 -3.01 10.53 -2.15
C ALA A 151 -2.76 12.02 -2.46
N GLN A 152 -2.35 12.81 -1.47
CA GLN A 152 -1.96 14.21 -1.68
C GLN A 152 -0.76 14.32 -2.62
N ARG A 153 0.27 13.50 -2.41
CA ARG A 153 1.46 13.45 -3.29
C ARG A 153 1.12 13.06 -4.72
N LEU A 154 0.08 12.25 -4.91
CA LEU A 154 -0.41 11.84 -6.23
C LEU A 154 -1.38 12.86 -6.85
N GLY A 155 -1.67 13.99 -6.19
CA GLY A 155 -2.59 15.01 -6.70
C GLY A 155 -4.04 14.54 -6.79
N LEU A 156 -4.46 13.63 -5.90
CA LEU A 156 -5.83 13.09 -5.86
C LEU A 156 -6.76 13.90 -4.94
N ASP A 157 -6.29 15.02 -4.40
CA ASP A 157 -7.03 15.94 -3.53
C ASP A 157 -7.87 15.24 -2.45
N PRO A 158 -7.25 14.43 -1.56
CA PRO A 158 -7.97 13.80 -0.46
C PRO A 158 -8.60 14.84 0.48
N PRO A 159 -9.81 14.58 1.02
CA PRO A 159 -10.53 15.53 1.86
C PRO A 159 -9.78 15.85 3.15
N VAL A 160 -9.66 17.15 3.46
CA VAL A 160 -8.93 17.66 4.62
C VAL A 160 -9.64 17.29 5.94
N GLU A 161 -10.96 17.08 5.90
CA GLU A 161 -11.74 16.64 7.05
C GLU A 161 -11.29 15.26 7.57
N VAL A 162 -10.86 14.38 6.67
CA VAL A 162 -10.31 13.06 7.06
C VAL A 162 -9.01 13.25 7.85
N LEU A 163 -8.14 14.16 7.41
CA LEU A 163 -6.90 14.47 8.10
C LEU A 163 -7.17 15.10 9.47
N ALA A 164 -8.13 16.02 9.55
CA ALA A 164 -8.54 16.65 10.81
C ALA A 164 -9.04 15.62 11.83
N VAL A 165 -9.87 14.67 11.39
CA VAL A 165 -10.35 13.56 12.23
C VAL A 165 -9.19 12.68 12.70
N LEU A 166 -8.28 12.31 11.80
CA LEU A 166 -7.12 11.46 12.15
C LEU A 166 -6.21 12.11 13.19
N LEU A 167 -5.93 13.41 13.04
CA LEU A 167 -5.09 14.16 13.98
C LEU A 167 -5.78 14.30 15.35
N LYS A 168 -7.07 14.63 15.36
CA LYS A 168 -7.82 14.79 16.60
C LYS A 168 -7.95 13.50 17.40
N GLU A 169 -8.24 12.38 16.73
CA GLU A 169 -8.31 11.06 17.37
C GLU A 169 -6.94 10.61 17.89
N GLN A 170 -5.86 10.96 17.19
CA GLN A 170 -4.51 10.66 17.64
C GLN A 170 -4.10 11.46 18.89
N GLU A 171 -4.56 12.69 19.03
CA GLU A 171 -4.30 13.55 20.20
C GLU A 171 -5.21 13.21 21.40
N GLY A 172 -6.48 12.85 21.15
CA GLY A 172 -7.46 12.56 22.20
C GLY A 172 -7.36 11.15 22.81
N SER A 173 -6.86 10.17 22.05
CA SER A 173 -6.69 8.79 22.54
C SER A 173 -5.27 8.56 23.04
N ALA A 174 -5.05 8.76 24.34
CA ALA A 174 -3.78 8.52 25.05
C ALA A 174 -3.35 7.02 25.10
N GLY A 175 -3.25 6.37 23.94
CA GLY A 175 -2.77 4.98 23.80
C GLY A 175 -3.42 4.14 22.68
N LYS A 176 -4.47 4.61 21.98
CA LYS A 176 -5.15 3.85 20.90
C LYS A 176 -4.83 4.37 19.50
N SER A 177 -3.59 4.83 19.27
CA SER A 177 -3.17 5.34 17.97
C SER A 177 -3.27 4.29 16.85
N VAL A 178 -3.10 3.00 17.19
CA VAL A 178 -3.03 1.93 16.19
C VAL A 178 -4.40 1.65 15.56
N SER A 179 -5.48 1.55 16.35
CA SER A 179 -6.83 1.27 15.81
C SER A 179 -7.38 2.41 14.96
N VAL A 180 -7.06 3.65 15.30
CA VAL A 180 -7.42 4.83 14.49
C VAL A 180 -6.64 4.87 13.17
N GLN A 181 -5.43 4.32 13.14
CA GLN A 181 -4.62 4.30 11.92
C GLN A 181 -4.90 3.08 11.04
N ARG A 182 -5.42 1.99 11.59
CA ARG A 182 -5.74 0.77 10.84
C ARG A 182 -7.12 0.88 10.20
N SER A 183 -7.24 0.52 8.92
CA SER A 183 -8.54 0.47 8.27
C SER A 183 -9.36 -0.71 8.79
N ILE A 184 -10.68 -0.57 8.83
CA ILE A 184 -11.57 -1.68 9.26
C ILE A 184 -11.50 -2.86 8.30
N VAL A 185 -11.30 -2.59 7.00
CA VAL A 185 -11.08 -3.65 6.01
C VAL A 185 -9.81 -4.43 6.35
N ASP A 186 -8.74 -3.74 6.73
CA ASP A 186 -7.50 -4.38 7.15
C ASP A 186 -7.66 -5.15 8.46
N GLU A 187 -8.41 -4.63 9.43
CA GLU A 187 -8.75 -5.37 10.65
C GLU A 187 -9.48 -6.66 10.31
N ILE A 188 -10.59 -6.59 9.55
CA ILE A 188 -11.41 -7.76 9.18
C ILE A 188 -10.58 -8.85 8.50
N LEU A 189 -9.67 -8.47 7.61
CA LEU A 189 -8.81 -9.42 6.91
C LEU A 189 -7.79 -10.09 7.84
N ASN A 190 -7.40 -9.44 8.93
CA ASN A 190 -6.37 -9.91 9.86
C ASN A 190 -6.92 -10.55 11.15
N ILE A 191 -8.24 -10.54 11.40
CA ILE A 191 -8.87 -11.17 12.59
C ILE A 191 -8.48 -12.65 12.78
N LYS A 192 -8.28 -13.40 11.70
CA LYS A 192 -7.96 -14.84 11.78
C LYS A 192 -6.53 -15.15 12.20
N ALA A 193 -5.61 -14.20 12.09
CA ALA A 193 -4.20 -14.46 12.38
C ALA A 193 -3.90 -14.64 13.88
N GLU A 194 -4.78 -14.19 14.77
CA GLU A 194 -4.56 -14.24 16.22
C GLU A 194 -5.17 -15.47 16.92
N VAL A 195 -5.98 -16.28 16.21
CA VAL A 195 -6.67 -17.44 16.79
C VAL A 195 -5.87 -18.74 16.66
N ASP A 196 -4.82 -18.78 15.83
CA ASP A 196 -4.00 -19.96 15.54
C ASP A 196 -2.63 -19.95 16.26
N VAL A 197 -2.51 -19.34 17.45
CA VAL A 197 -1.30 -19.38 18.31
C VAL A 197 -1.58 -20.11 19.62
#